data_AF-A0A1E7EXB6-F1
#
_entry.id   AF-A0A1E7EXB6-F1
#
_cell.length_a   1.000
_cell.length_b   1.000
_cell.length_c   1.000
_cell.angle_alpha   90.00
_cell.angle_beta   90.00
_cell.angle_gamma   90.00
#
_symmetry.space_group_name_H-M   'P 1'
#
loop_
_entity.id
_entity.type
_entity.pdbx_description
1 polymer ?
#
loop_
_entity_poly.entity_id
_entity_poly.type
_entity_poly.pdbx_seq_one_letter_code
_entity_poly.pdbx_strand_id
1 'polypeptide(L)'
;DSCGGKAAIGVFGGGIMGLLMGVFLGALSDSSPPIQAVGGRDVPQAPFKEQVRFTMRATAEKSMYWCRNFAFITGVFGGSECLVEKFRGKHDMWNPVVSGCITGAALQAKAGPQAAAVGCGGFAAFSIVIDSFM
;
A
#
# COMPACT_ATOMS: atom_id res chain seq x y z
N ASP A 1 6.09 25.18 -1.82
CA ASP A 1 6.66 23.87 -1.45
C ASP A 1 7.25 23.10 -2.63
N SER A 2 8.25 22.28 -2.35
CA SER A 2 8.87 21.36 -3.31
C SER A 2 7.98 20.12 -3.44
N CYS A 3 7.47 19.82 -4.64
CA CYS A 3 6.65 18.62 -4.86
C CYS A 3 7.42 17.33 -4.52
N GLY A 4 8.74 17.33 -4.72
CA GLY A 4 9.62 16.24 -4.27
C GLY A 4 9.64 16.07 -2.74
N GLY A 5 9.50 17.16 -1.98
CA GLY A 5 9.40 17.10 -0.52
C GLY A 5 8.08 16.50 -0.05
N LYS A 6 6.95 16.92 -0.64
CA LYS A 6 5.62 16.36 -0.35
C LYS A 6 5.56 14.87 -0.70
N ALA A 7 6.12 14.50 -1.86
CA ALA A 7 6.24 13.11 -2.28
C ALA A 7 7.15 12.30 -1.35
N ALA A 8 8.33 12.82 -0.96
CA ALA A 8 9.25 12.12 -0.07
C ALA A 8 8.63 11.83 1.31
N ILE A 9 7.97 12.83 1.92
CA ILE A 9 7.26 12.66 3.19
C ILE A 9 6.18 11.59 3.05
N GLY A 10 5.43 11.61 1.94
CA GLY A 10 4.46 10.58 1.58
C GLY A 10 5.10 9.19 1.50
N VAL A 11 6.21 9.03 0.76
CA VAL A 11 6.95 7.76 0.61
C VAL A 11 7.41 7.21 1.96
N PHE A 12 8.01 8.05 2.81
CA PHE A 12 8.47 7.65 4.14
C PHE A 12 7.30 7.26 5.04
N GLY A 13 6.25 8.08 5.11
CA GLY A 13 5.05 7.79 5.90
C GLY A 13 4.33 6.52 5.45
N GLY A 14 4.17 6.35 4.13
CA GLY A 14 3.58 5.16 3.52
C GLY A 14 4.44 3.91 3.74
N GLY A 15 5.76 4.02 3.64
CA GLY A 15 6.68 2.92 3.91
C GLY A 15 6.62 2.44 5.35
N ILE A 16 6.58 3.35 6.33
CA ILE A 16 6.43 3.01 7.76
C ILE A 16 5.08 2.31 7.99
N MET A 17 3.99 2.87 7.47
CA MET A 17 2.66 2.25 7.63
C MET A 17 2.57 0.89 6.93
N GLY A 18 3.15 0.74 5.74
CA GLY A 18 3.19 -0.53 5.02
C GLY A 18 4.02 -1.59 5.75
N LEU A 19 5.10 -1.19 6.41
CA LEU A 19 5.92 -2.09 7.24
C LEU A 19 5.15 -2.54 8.48
N LEU A 20 4.52 -1.61 9.20
CA LEU A 20 3.69 -1.90 10.36
C LEU A 20 2.52 -2.84 10.00
N MET A 21 1.82 -2.53 8.91
CA MET A 21 0.72 -3.35 8.42
C MET A 21 1.21 -4.76 8.03
N GLY A 22 2.37 -4.85 7.36
CA GLY A 22 2.97 -6.12 6.99
C GLY A 22 3.39 -6.99 8.18
N VAL A 23 3.94 -6.37 9.23
CA VAL A 23 4.29 -7.07 10.48
C VAL A 23 3.03 -7.49 11.23
N PHE A 24 2.01 -6.63 11.30
CA PHE A 24 0.74 -6.93 11.95
C PHE A 24 0.00 -8.10 11.27
N LEU A 25 -0.11 -8.09 9.93
CA LEU A 25 -0.68 -9.22 9.20
C LEU A 25 0.15 -10.49 9.36
N GLY A 26 1.48 -10.35 9.44
CA GLY A 26 2.37 -11.47 9.76
C GLY A 26 2.11 -12.06 11.14
N ALA A 27 1.89 -11.22 12.15
CA ALA A 27 1.58 -11.64 13.51
C ALA A 27 0.19 -12.29 13.61
N LEU A 28 -0.81 -11.78 12.88
CA LEU A 28 -2.13 -12.43 12.79
C LEU A 28 -2.09 -13.78 12.08
N SER A 29 -1.14 -13.98 11.15
CA SER A 29 -0.92 -15.30 10.55
C SER A 29 -0.17 -16.28 11.46
N ASP A 30 0.47 -15.80 12.54
CA ASP A 30 1.21 -16.61 13.52
C ASP A 30 0.32 -17.07 14.69
N SER A 31 -0.81 -16.40 14.93
CA SER A 31 -1.83 -16.81 15.93
C SER A 31 -2.81 -17.86 15.41
N SER A 32 -2.70 -18.24 14.14
CA SER A 32 -3.34 -19.44 13.60
C SER A 32 -2.42 -20.64 13.87
N PRO A 33 -2.88 -21.73 14.53
CA PRO A 33 -2.03 -22.90 14.70
C PRO A 33 -1.46 -23.34 13.35
N PRO A 34 -0.23 -23.85 13.31
CA PRO A 34 0.54 -24.03 12.10
C PRO A 34 0.04 -25.24 11.32
N ILE A 35 -1.17 -25.15 10.80
CA ILE A 35 -1.55 -25.92 9.64
C ILE A 35 -1.09 -25.08 8.46
N GLN A 36 0.22 -25.08 8.22
CA GLN A 36 0.69 -24.92 6.85
C GLN A 36 0.19 -26.16 6.10
N ALA A 37 -1.08 -26.13 5.67
CA ALA A 37 -1.57 -27.00 4.62
C ALA A 37 -0.97 -26.53 3.29
N VAL A 38 0.35 -26.63 3.14
CA VAL A 38 0.95 -26.80 1.83
C VAL A 38 0.70 -28.25 1.45
N GLY A 39 -0.48 -28.51 0.87
CA GLY A 39 -0.81 -29.84 0.33
C GLY A 39 -1.19 -30.94 1.33
N GLY A 40 -1.89 -30.60 2.42
CA GLY A 40 -2.61 -31.61 3.23
C GLY A 40 -1.75 -32.69 3.89
N ARG A 41 -0.49 -32.39 4.26
CA ARG A 41 0.39 -33.31 4.98
C ARG A 41 1.02 -32.64 6.20
N ASP A 42 0.85 -33.27 7.35
CA ASP A 42 1.43 -32.87 8.63
C ASP A 42 2.95 -32.87 8.53
N VAL A 43 3.56 -31.68 8.62
CA VAL A 43 5.02 -31.56 8.75
C VAL A 43 5.42 -31.81 10.21
N PRO A 44 6.41 -32.69 10.47
CA PRO A 44 6.92 -32.94 11.81
C PRO A 44 7.38 -31.63 12.47
N GLN A 45 7.11 -31.48 13.77
CA GLN A 45 7.48 -30.33 14.60
C GLN A 45 8.94 -29.91 14.37
N ALA A 46 9.17 -28.94 13.50
CA ALA A 46 10.45 -28.23 13.48
C ALA A 46 10.59 -27.52 14.83
N PRO A 47 11.78 -27.49 15.45
CA PRO A 47 12.01 -26.78 16.70
C PRO A 47 11.49 -25.34 16.58
N PHE A 48 10.88 -24.82 17.65
CA PHE A 48 10.29 -23.47 17.71
C PHE A 48 11.21 -22.39 17.12
N LYS A 49 12.53 -22.55 17.23
CA LYS A 49 13.55 -21.66 16.65
C LYS A 49 13.57 -21.65 15.11
N GLU A 50 13.37 -22.79 14.46
CA GLU A 50 13.33 -22.88 12.98
C GLU A 50 12.01 -22.38 12.43
N GLN A 51 10.90 -22.67 13.11
CA GLN A 51 9.59 -22.13 12.75
C GLN A 51 9.55 -20.60 12.90
N VAL A 52 10.04 -20.07 14.01
CA VAL A 52 10.17 -18.62 14.21
C VAL A 52 11.09 -18.01 13.15
N ARG A 53 12.20 -18.66 12.80
CA ARG A 53 13.10 -18.16 11.75
C ARG A 53 12.45 -18.14 10.36
N PHE A 54 11.66 -19.17 10.04
CA PHE A 54 10.91 -19.25 8.78
C PHE A 54 9.78 -18.22 8.73
N THR A 55 8.96 -18.13 9.78
CA THR A 55 7.89 -17.12 9.90
C THR A 55 8.45 -15.71 9.87
N MET A 56 9.55 -15.41 10.57
CA MET A 56 10.19 -14.10 10.52
C MET A 56 10.64 -13.74 9.09
N ARG A 57 11.18 -14.70 8.33
CA ARG A 57 11.57 -14.48 6.93
C ARG A 57 10.36 -14.25 6.03
N ALA A 58 9.34 -15.08 6.13
CA ALA A 58 8.12 -14.95 5.33
C ALA A 58 7.38 -13.63 5.64
N THR A 59 7.31 -13.24 6.92
CA THR A 59 6.75 -11.97 7.37
C THR A 59 7.60 -10.79 6.89
N ALA A 60 8.93 -10.91 6.92
CA ALA A 60 9.81 -9.86 6.41
C ALA A 60 9.64 -9.64 4.89
N GLU A 61 9.55 -10.72 4.10
CA GLU A 61 9.33 -10.60 2.65
C GLU A 61 7.98 -9.96 2.32
N LYS A 62 6.91 -10.39 3.01
CA LYS A 62 5.59 -9.77 2.88
C LYS A 62 5.60 -8.31 3.33
N SER A 63 6.20 -8.00 4.47
CA SER A 63 6.28 -6.64 5.00
C SER A 63 7.05 -5.71 4.06
N MET A 64 8.14 -6.19 3.47
CA MET A 64 8.89 -5.45 2.44
C MET A 64 8.05 -5.21 1.18
N TYR A 65 7.25 -6.19 0.75
CA TYR A 65 6.32 -6.00 -0.36
C TYR A 65 5.26 -4.93 -0.05
N TRP A 66 4.62 -4.99 1.11
CA TRP A 66 3.63 -3.99 1.54
C TRP A 66 4.27 -2.60 1.66
N CYS A 67 5.42 -2.48 2.32
CA CYS A 67 6.19 -1.24 2.42
C CYS A 67 6.42 -0.59 1.05
N ARG A 68 6.90 -1.36 0.06
CA ARG A 68 7.15 -0.84 -1.30
C ARG A 68 5.88 -0.35 -1.99
N ASN A 69 4.77 -1.08 -1.85
CA ASN A 69 3.51 -0.69 -2.48
C ASN A 69 2.91 0.56 -1.83
N PHE A 70 2.86 0.62 -0.50
CA PHE A 70 2.35 1.80 0.19
C PHE A 70 3.23 3.03 -0.05
N ALA A 71 4.55 2.87 -0.01
CA ALA A 71 5.48 3.94 -0.34
C ALA A 71 5.28 4.47 -1.78
N PHE A 72 5.02 3.58 -2.74
CA PHE A 72 4.70 3.97 -4.11
C PHE A 72 3.38 4.74 -4.20
N ILE A 73 2.30 4.22 -3.60
CA ILE A 73 0.97 4.85 -3.61
C ILE A 73 1.05 6.26 -3.00
N THR A 74 1.60 6.40 -1.80
CA THR A 74 1.66 7.70 -1.11
C THR A 74 2.60 8.68 -1.80
N GLY A 75 3.70 8.20 -2.38
CA GLY A 75 4.62 9.01 -3.16
C GLY A 75 3.98 9.57 -4.43
N VAL A 76 3.28 8.72 -5.19
CA VAL A 76 2.57 9.13 -6.41
C VAL A 76 1.40 10.05 -6.08
N PHE A 77 0.66 9.77 -5.01
CA PHE A 77 -0.44 10.62 -4.56
C PHE A 77 0.04 12.03 -4.19
N GLY A 78 0.99 12.15 -3.26
CA GLY A 78 1.51 13.45 -2.82
C GLY A 78 2.26 14.21 -3.92
N GLY A 79 2.94 13.49 -4.81
CA GLY A 79 3.59 14.07 -5.99
C GLY A 79 2.61 14.61 -7.02
N SER A 80 1.62 13.80 -7.41
CA SER A 80 0.61 14.17 -8.41
C SER A 80 -0.31 15.28 -7.92
N GLU A 81 -0.69 15.25 -6.64
CA GLU A 81 -1.47 16.32 -6.02
C GLU A 81 -0.72 17.66 -6.09
N CYS A 82 0.56 17.71 -5.70
CA CYS A 82 1.35 18.94 -5.78
C CYS A 82 1.55 19.44 -7.22
N LEU A 83 1.70 18.53 -8.19
CA LEU A 83 1.79 18.89 -9.61
C LEU A 83 0.47 19.50 -10.12
N VAL A 84 -0.67 18.90 -9.75
CA VAL A 84 -2.00 19.40 -10.11
C VAL A 84 -2.27 20.75 -9.43
N GLU A 85 -1.91 20.90 -8.15
CA GLU A 85 -1.99 22.17 -7.40
C GLU A 85 -1.19 23.27 -8.09
N LYS A 86 0.06 22.98 -8.47
CA LYS A 86 0.90 23.96 -9.19
C LYS A 86 0.38 24.30 -10.57
N PHE A 87 -0.19 23.33 -11.29
CA PHE A 87 -0.72 23.55 -12.63
C PHE A 87 -2.01 24.36 -12.61
N ARG A 88 -2.92 24.09 -11.67
CA ARG A 88 -4.22 24.78 -11.56
C ARG A 88 -4.17 26.05 -10.72
N GLY A 89 -3.17 26.21 -9.85
CA GLY A 89 -3.04 27.34 -8.93
C GLY A 89 -4.17 27.43 -7.89
N LYS A 90 -4.89 26.32 -7.66
CA LYS A 90 -6.02 26.22 -6.74
C LYS A 90 -5.94 24.92 -5.94
N HIS A 91 -6.35 24.98 -4.68
CA HIS A 91 -6.56 23.83 -3.81
C HIS A 91 -8.06 23.58 -3.71
N ASP A 92 -8.58 22.69 -4.54
CA ASP A 92 -9.98 22.30 -4.58
C ASP A 92 -10.12 20.80 -4.29
N MET A 93 -11.31 20.36 -3.89
CA MET A 93 -11.69 18.93 -3.72
C MET A 93 -11.36 18.03 -4.92
N TRP A 94 -11.20 18.60 -6.11
CA TRP A 94 -10.82 17.85 -7.31
C TRP A 94 -9.35 17.46 -7.36
N ASN A 95 -8.47 18.13 -6.62
CA ASN A 95 -7.05 17.81 -6.59
C ASN A 95 -6.79 16.42 -5.99
N PRO A 96 -7.31 16.08 -4.78
CA PRO A 96 -7.15 14.74 -4.22
C PRO A 96 -7.88 13.66 -5.03
N VAL A 97 -8.99 14.00 -5.70
CA VAL A 97 -9.74 13.05 -6.54
C VAL A 97 -8.96 12.68 -7.80
N VAL A 98 -8.38 13.68 -8.47
CA VAL A 98 -7.57 13.46 -9.68
C VAL A 98 -6.26 12.77 -9.32
N SER A 99 -5.58 13.17 -8.25
CA SER A 99 -4.35 12.50 -7.78
C SER A 99 -4.64 11.07 -7.32
N GLY A 100 -5.78 10.84 -6.66
CA GLY A 100 -6.28 9.52 -6.28
C GLY A 100 -6.50 8.63 -7.51
N CYS A 101 -7.22 9.13 -8.52
CA CYS A 101 -7.40 8.42 -9.78
C CYS A 101 -6.06 8.09 -10.46
N ILE A 102 -5.14 9.05 -10.57
CA ILE A 102 -3.81 8.84 -11.17
C ILE A 102 -3.04 7.76 -10.41
N THR A 103 -3.07 7.80 -9.07
CA THR A 103 -2.37 6.84 -8.23
C THR A 103 -2.97 5.43 -8.37
N GLY A 104 -4.30 5.31 -8.34
CA GLY A 104 -5.00 4.04 -8.51
C GLY A 104 -4.80 3.44 -9.91
N ALA A 105 -4.83 4.28 -10.95
CA ALA A 105 -4.50 3.88 -12.31
C ALA A 105 -3.03 3.45 -12.44
N ALA A 106 -2.09 4.19 -11.85
CA ALA A 106 -0.66 3.86 -11.90
C ALA A 106 -0.35 2.53 -11.20
N LEU A 107 -1.02 2.24 -10.08
CA LEU A 107 -0.86 0.99 -9.36
C LEU A 107 -1.30 -0.23 -10.19
N GLN A 108 -2.42 -0.09 -10.91
CA GLN A 108 -3.02 -1.17 -11.69
C GLN A 108 -2.66 -1.14 -13.18
N ALA A 109 -1.81 -0.21 -13.61
CA ALA A 109 -1.41 -0.04 -15.01
C ALA A 109 -0.84 -1.34 -15.62
N LYS A 110 -0.13 -2.14 -14.82
CA LYS A 110 0.45 -3.43 -15.26
C LYS A 110 -0.57 -4.57 -15.33
N ALA A 111 -1.72 -4.45 -14.67
CA ALA A 111 -2.78 -5.44 -14.65
C ALA A 111 -3.77 -5.29 -15.83
N GLY A 112 -3.62 -4.24 -16.64
CA GLY A 112 -4.42 -3.98 -17.84
C GLY A 112 -5.33 -2.76 -17.72
N PRO A 113 -5.92 -2.30 -18.83
CA PRO A 113 -6.69 -1.05 -18.89
C PRO A 113 -7.98 -1.10 -18.06
N GLN A 114 -8.63 -2.27 -17.98
CA GLN A 114 -9.82 -2.44 -17.14
C GLN A 114 -9.50 -2.33 -15.65
N ALA A 115 -8.38 -2.93 -15.21
CA ALA A 115 -7.91 -2.79 -13.83
C ALA A 115 -7.53 -1.34 -13.53
N ALA A 116 -6.83 -0.66 -14.44
CA ALA A 116 -6.51 0.75 -14.28
C ALA A 116 -7.76 1.65 -14.15
N ALA A 117 -8.82 1.38 -14.92
CA ALA A 117 -10.08 2.10 -14.82
C ALA A 117 -10.79 1.87 -13.48
N VAL A 118 -10.85 0.62 -13.02
CA VAL A 118 -11.41 0.27 -11.71
C VAL A 118 -10.58 0.89 -10.58
N GLY A 119 -9.25 0.86 -10.69
CA GLY A 119 -8.33 1.49 -9.76
C GLY A 119 -8.52 3.00 -9.68
N CYS A 120 -8.64 3.67 -10.82
CA CYS A 120 -8.96 5.10 -10.85
C CYS A 120 -10.29 5.40 -10.17
N GLY A 121 -11.36 4.67 -10.54
CA GLY A 121 -12.69 4.87 -9.98
C GLY A 121 -12.75 4.62 -8.47
N GLY A 122 -12.10 3.56 -7.98
CA GLY A 122 -12.06 3.23 -6.56
C GLY A 122 -11.32 4.27 -5.73
N PHE A 123 -10.13 4.69 -6.16
CA PHE A 123 -9.37 5.71 -5.44
C PHE A 123 -10.01 7.09 -5.54
N ALA A 124 -10.60 7.45 -6.69
CA ALA A 124 -11.37 8.69 -6.84
C ALA A 124 -12.58 8.72 -5.90
N ALA A 125 -13.36 7.63 -5.86
CA ALA A 125 -14.51 7.53 -4.96
C ALA A 125 -14.09 7.60 -3.49
N PHE A 126 -13.01 6.91 -3.10
CA PHE A 126 -12.47 7.00 -1.75
C PHE A 126 -12.07 8.43 -1.38
N SER A 127 -11.39 9.15 -2.29
CA SER A 127 -11.02 10.55 -2.09
C SER A 127 -12.24 11.46 -1.94
N ILE A 128 -13.29 11.29 -2.74
CA ILE A 128 -14.55 12.07 -2.60
C ILE A 128 -15.18 11.82 -1.23
N VAL A 129 -15.25 10.56 -0.80
CA VAL A 129 -15.85 10.20 0.48
C VAL A 129 -15.09 10.83 1.63
N ILE A 130 -13.76 10.71 1.65
CA ILE A 130 -12.93 11.30 2.70
C ILE A 130 -13.07 12.83 2.73
N ASP A 131 -13.02 13.49 1.57
CA ASP A 131 -13.18 14.94 1.46
C ASP A 131 -14.60 15.41 1.86
N SER A 132 -15.60 14.54 1.77
CA SER A 132 -16.96 14.83 2.27
C SER A 132 -17.09 14.67 3.79
N PHE A 133 -16.22 13.88 4.40
CA PHE A 133 -16.20 13.65 5.85
C PHE A 133 -15.29 14.63 6.61
N MET A 134 -14.32 15.24 5.92
CA MET A 134 -13.40 16.24 6.45
C MET A 134 -13.91 17.66 6.22
#